data_AF-A0A971QH01-F1
#
_entry.id   AF-A0A971QH01-F1
#
_cell.length_a   1.000
_cell.length_b   1.000
_cell.length_c   1.000
_cell.angle_alpha   90.00
_cell.angle_beta   90.00
_cell.angle_gamma   90.00
#
_symmetry.space_group_name_H-M   'P 1'
#
loop_
_entity.id
_entity.type
_entity.pdbx_description
1 polymer ?
#
loop_
_entity_poly.entity_id
_entity_poly.type
_entity_poly.pdbx_seq_one_letter_code
_entity_poly.pdbx_strand_id
1 'polypeptide(L)'
;MFKLTVHRWACLNGLSIYSAVLAHQAVLSAERVWKLSVCLREGGFDRLLPKRPDADRWLGMYRNHRGVLTKGWNAMERPEKGVPGAGTVLAESRLVSHEAQHHSERFKKRLQGQLALVSEGRLRRLLRVGFRQAHKSYKRHLEEVAAEIAGRPADEDLSRVGESLATVPEFYFLLRVWLPCLFEYCTFPGELLRQARQGDEDAIEKLLRLDDLAIHDRGIQAWVNGEGGPQRLARLGDASKWAAKLPAGQNSAWHFKQCVGGLISAMSQKTFYVLDRWGLKPTPLESPRIMDLFDALYRDREGRKQAVMTAPDFAEVNPESWAKAVQRYRKQWDRLLFADLPDKTSRG
;
A
#
# COMPACT_ATOMS: atom_id res chain seq x y z
N MET A 1 12.22 -28.65 -0.28
CA MET A 1 11.66 -27.81 -1.35
C MET A 1 10.24 -27.43 -0.94
N PHE A 2 9.93 -26.14 -0.80
CA PHE A 2 8.58 -25.71 -0.41
C PHE A 2 7.58 -26.10 -1.49
N LYS A 3 6.44 -26.66 -1.09
CA LYS A 3 5.39 -27.15 -2.01
C LYS A 3 4.34 -26.09 -2.35
N LEU A 4 4.54 -24.84 -1.90
CA LEU A 4 3.64 -23.72 -2.16
C LEU A 4 3.70 -23.30 -3.63
N THR A 5 2.53 -23.09 -4.21
CA THR A 5 2.30 -22.63 -5.56
C THR A 5 2.78 -21.19 -5.73
N VAL A 6 2.64 -20.34 -4.70
CA VAL A 6 3.20 -18.96 -4.72
C VAL A 6 4.74 -18.97 -4.84
N HIS A 7 5.42 -19.91 -4.19
CA HIS A 7 6.88 -20.06 -4.35
C HIS A 7 7.23 -20.50 -5.78
N ARG A 8 6.48 -21.45 -6.34
CA ARG A 8 6.66 -21.88 -7.74
C ARG A 8 6.44 -20.71 -8.71
N TRP A 9 5.43 -19.89 -8.48
CA TRP A 9 5.16 -18.69 -9.26
C TRP A 9 6.34 -17.72 -9.26
N ALA A 10 6.95 -17.46 -8.10
CA ALA A 10 8.11 -16.57 -7.99
C ALA A 10 9.32 -17.10 -8.81
N CYS A 11 9.57 -18.41 -8.73
CA CYS A 11 10.63 -19.06 -9.50
C CYS A 11 10.38 -18.99 -11.01
N LEU A 12 9.15 -19.25 -11.48
CA LEU A 12 8.79 -19.19 -12.90
C LEU A 12 8.93 -17.78 -13.49
N ASN A 13 8.74 -16.76 -12.66
CA ASN A 13 8.86 -15.35 -13.05
C ASN A 13 10.27 -14.79 -12.84
N GLY A 14 11.23 -15.59 -12.35
CA GLY A 14 12.62 -15.17 -12.15
C GLY A 14 12.78 -14.02 -11.15
N LEU A 15 11.89 -13.92 -10.15
CA LEU A 15 11.94 -12.84 -9.16
C LEU A 15 13.07 -13.06 -8.15
N SER A 16 13.73 -11.98 -7.73
CA SER A 16 14.55 -12.04 -6.51
C SER A 16 13.70 -12.35 -5.29
N ILE A 17 14.36 -12.83 -4.23
CA ILE A 17 13.73 -13.10 -2.94
C ILE A 17 12.92 -11.90 -2.44
N TYR A 18 13.49 -10.69 -2.53
CA TYR A 18 12.82 -9.48 -2.06
C TYR A 18 11.58 -9.14 -2.88
N SER A 19 11.68 -9.21 -4.22
CA SER A 19 10.55 -9.00 -5.13
C SER A 19 9.42 -10.02 -4.87
N ALA A 20 9.78 -11.29 -4.64
CA ALA A 20 8.83 -12.35 -4.32
C ALA A 20 8.10 -12.10 -2.99
N VAL A 21 8.83 -11.78 -1.92
CA VAL A 21 8.25 -11.49 -0.60
C VAL A 21 7.24 -10.34 -0.69
N LEU A 22 7.61 -9.25 -1.35
CA LEU A 22 6.74 -8.08 -1.49
C LEU A 22 5.47 -8.40 -2.28
N ALA A 23 5.58 -9.16 -3.37
CA ALA A 23 4.42 -9.58 -4.15
C ALA A 23 3.49 -10.51 -3.35
N HIS A 24 4.05 -11.49 -2.64
CA HIS A 24 3.28 -12.41 -1.80
C HIS A 24 2.55 -11.65 -0.68
N GLN A 25 3.25 -10.78 0.05
CA GLN A 25 2.68 -9.99 1.13
C GLN A 25 1.57 -9.06 0.63
N ALA A 26 1.75 -8.43 -0.53
CA ALA A 26 0.72 -7.57 -1.12
C ALA A 26 -0.58 -8.35 -1.39
N VAL A 27 -0.49 -9.56 -1.97
CA VAL A 27 -1.67 -10.39 -2.26
C VAL A 27 -2.30 -10.98 -1.00
N LEU A 28 -1.49 -11.44 -0.03
CA LEU A 28 -1.99 -11.91 1.28
C LEU A 28 -2.73 -10.80 2.04
N SER A 29 -2.16 -9.60 2.02
CA SER A 29 -2.72 -8.45 2.72
C SER A 29 -3.98 -7.90 2.06
N ALA A 30 -4.25 -8.18 0.77
CA ALA A 30 -5.39 -7.62 0.05
C ALA A 30 -6.72 -7.85 0.75
N GLU A 31 -6.98 -9.10 1.16
CA GLU A 31 -8.23 -9.46 1.85
C GLU A 31 -8.25 -8.95 3.29
N ARG A 32 -7.12 -9.03 3.99
CA ARG A 32 -6.99 -8.55 5.38
C ARG A 32 -7.24 -7.04 5.46
N VAL A 33 -6.62 -6.27 4.58
CA VAL A 33 -6.75 -4.82 4.48
C VAL A 33 -8.18 -4.43 4.08
N TRP A 34 -8.80 -5.17 3.15
CA TRP A 34 -10.21 -4.97 2.82
C TRP A 34 -11.10 -5.18 4.06
N LYS A 35 -11.01 -6.34 4.73
CA LYS A 35 -11.77 -6.65 5.95
C LYS A 35 -11.56 -5.61 7.04
N LEU A 36 -10.31 -5.20 7.26
CA LEU A 36 -9.96 -4.17 8.24
C LEU A 36 -10.58 -2.82 7.87
N SER A 37 -10.58 -2.45 6.59
CA SER A 37 -11.19 -1.20 6.11
C SER A 37 -12.72 -1.20 6.23
N VAL A 38 -13.38 -2.34 6.06
CA VAL A 38 -14.83 -2.50 6.28
C VAL A 38 -15.12 -2.35 7.77
N CYS A 39 -14.40 -3.08 8.61
CA CYS A 39 -14.59 -3.05 10.07
C CYS A 39 -14.33 -1.65 10.67
N LEU A 40 -13.30 -0.93 10.21
CA LEU A 40 -13.05 0.45 10.62
C LEU A 40 -14.16 1.42 10.20
N ARG A 41 -14.77 1.19 9.04
CA ARG A 41 -15.87 2.03 8.56
C ARG A 41 -17.16 1.82 9.33
N GLU A 42 -17.41 0.59 9.77
CA GLU A 42 -18.58 0.22 10.58
C GLU A 42 -18.41 0.58 12.07
N GLY A 43 -17.33 1.28 12.44
CA GLY A 43 -17.07 1.70 13.82
C GLY A 43 -16.51 0.60 14.72
N GLY A 44 -16.07 -0.53 14.14
CA GLY A 44 -15.60 -1.69 14.90
C GLY A 44 -14.39 -1.42 15.80
N PHE A 45 -13.62 -0.36 15.52
CA PHE A 45 -12.46 0.05 16.31
C PHE A 45 -12.64 1.36 17.07
N ASP A 46 -13.82 1.99 17.06
CA ASP A 46 -14.05 3.33 17.63
C ASP A 46 -13.60 3.45 19.09
N ARG A 47 -13.67 2.36 19.85
CA ARG A 47 -13.22 2.28 21.25
C ARG A 47 -11.71 2.24 21.43
N LEU A 48 -10.97 1.80 20.41
CA LEU A 48 -9.50 1.70 20.41
C LEU A 48 -8.85 2.93 19.79
N LEU A 49 -9.64 3.75 19.10
CA LEU A 49 -9.16 4.96 18.46
C LEU A 49 -9.02 6.09 19.49
N PRO A 50 -8.01 6.96 19.33
CA PRO A 50 -7.92 8.15 20.18
C PRO A 50 -9.20 8.99 20.03
N LYS A 51 -9.75 9.47 21.17
CA LYS A 51 -11.05 10.17 21.28
C LYS A 51 -11.24 11.33 20.28
N ARG A 52 -10.16 11.92 19.77
CA ARG A 52 -10.07 12.69 18.52
C ARG A 52 -8.60 13.05 18.26
N PRO A 53 -8.05 12.82 17.06
CA PRO A 53 -6.75 13.36 16.72
C PRO A 53 -6.83 14.89 16.62
N ASP A 54 -5.74 15.58 16.96
CA ASP A 54 -5.58 17.03 16.72
C ASP A 54 -5.86 17.33 15.25
N ALA A 55 -6.85 18.18 14.97
CA ALA A 55 -7.34 18.46 13.63
C ALA A 55 -6.24 19.05 12.73
N ASP A 56 -5.37 19.92 13.26
CA ASP A 56 -4.28 20.52 12.47
C ASP A 56 -3.23 19.47 12.11
N ARG A 57 -2.87 18.62 13.08
CA ARG A 57 -1.96 17.49 12.84
C ARG A 57 -2.56 16.48 11.87
N TRP A 58 -3.85 16.21 11.99
CA TRP A 58 -4.59 15.27 11.15
C TRP A 58 -4.69 15.76 9.71
N LEU A 59 -5.12 17.01 9.51
CA LEU A 59 -5.17 17.66 8.20
C LEU A 59 -3.77 17.80 7.58
N GLY A 60 -2.72 17.91 8.40
CA GLY A 60 -1.33 17.85 7.96
C GLY A 60 -0.97 16.54 7.24
N MET A 61 -1.57 15.41 7.62
CA MET A 61 -1.29 14.11 7.01
C MET A 61 -1.76 13.98 5.57
N TYR A 62 -2.78 14.73 5.15
CA TYR A 62 -3.19 14.85 3.74
C TYR A 62 -2.06 15.35 2.83
N ARG A 63 -1.10 16.09 3.39
CA ARG A 63 0.04 16.68 2.68
C ARG A 63 1.36 15.91 2.90
N ASN A 64 1.37 14.92 3.79
CA ASN A 64 2.55 14.12 4.17
C ASN A 64 2.34 12.64 3.81
N HIS A 65 2.02 12.38 2.55
CA HIS A 65 1.72 11.05 2.07
C HIS A 65 2.89 10.07 2.26
N ARG A 66 4.14 10.54 2.15
CA ARG A 66 5.33 9.70 2.32
C ARG A 66 5.47 9.23 3.78
N GLY A 67 5.30 10.15 4.73
CA GLY A 67 5.33 9.81 6.16
C GLY A 67 4.21 8.85 6.54
N VAL A 68 2.99 9.09 6.02
CA VAL A 68 1.83 8.20 6.23
C VAL A 68 2.11 6.79 5.71
N LEU A 69 2.60 6.67 4.47
CA LEU A 69 2.92 5.38 3.88
C LEU A 69 4.03 4.65 4.63
N THR A 70 5.16 5.30 4.90
CA THR A 70 6.27 4.64 5.59
C THR A 70 5.88 4.18 7.00
N LYS A 71 5.30 5.07 7.81
CA LYS A 71 4.96 4.75 9.20
C LYS A 71 3.75 3.83 9.29
N GLY A 72 2.70 4.10 8.51
CA GLY A 72 1.50 3.28 8.50
C GLY A 72 1.75 1.87 8.00
N TRP A 73 2.53 1.71 6.93
CA TRP A 73 2.88 0.38 6.40
C TRP A 73 3.80 -0.39 7.34
N ASN A 74 4.77 0.27 7.96
CA ASN A 74 5.60 -0.37 8.99
C ASN A 74 4.80 -0.78 10.22
N ALA A 75 3.78 -0.01 10.62
CA ALA A 75 2.88 -0.37 11.71
C ALA A 75 1.96 -1.55 11.37
N MET A 76 1.69 -1.76 10.08
CA MET A 76 0.96 -2.90 9.54
C MET A 76 1.82 -4.17 9.51
N GLU A 77 3.08 -4.07 9.06
CA GLU A 77 3.97 -5.22 8.90
C GLU A 77 4.77 -5.59 10.15
N ARG A 78 4.96 -4.64 11.08
CA ARG A 78 5.68 -4.81 12.35
C ARG A 78 7.00 -5.58 12.20
N PRO A 79 7.99 -5.00 11.49
CA PRO A 79 9.24 -5.69 11.22
C PRO A 79 9.99 -6.06 12.50
N GLU A 80 10.70 -7.20 12.48
CA GLU A 80 11.57 -7.62 13.58
C GLU A 80 12.57 -6.52 13.95
N LYS A 81 12.95 -6.43 15.22
CA LYS A 81 13.92 -5.43 15.70
C LYS A 81 15.23 -5.53 14.91
N GLY A 82 15.62 -4.42 14.28
CA GLY A 82 16.83 -4.35 13.45
C GLY A 82 16.64 -4.75 11.99
N VAL A 83 15.43 -5.16 11.60
CA VAL A 83 15.04 -5.39 10.20
C VAL A 83 14.23 -4.18 9.71
N PRO A 84 14.57 -3.56 8.56
CA PRO A 84 13.74 -2.51 7.99
C PRO A 84 12.40 -3.10 7.51
N GLY A 85 11.28 -2.48 7.87
CA GLY A 85 9.95 -2.83 7.34
C GLY A 85 9.80 -2.41 5.89
N ALA A 86 8.81 -2.97 5.16
CA ALA A 86 8.66 -2.68 3.74
C ALA A 86 8.36 -1.20 3.48
N GLY A 87 7.70 -0.49 4.40
CA GLY A 87 7.52 0.96 4.31
C GLY A 87 8.86 1.72 4.27
N THR A 88 9.85 1.26 5.04
CA THR A 88 11.23 1.79 5.01
C THR A 88 11.95 1.36 3.73
N VAL A 89 11.86 0.07 3.36
CA VAL A 89 12.51 -0.45 2.15
C VAL A 89 11.97 0.25 0.90
N LEU A 90 10.67 0.55 0.83
CA LEU A 90 10.04 1.30 -0.26
C LEU A 90 10.58 2.73 -0.31
N ALA A 91 10.68 3.40 0.84
CA ALA A 91 11.21 4.75 0.91
C ALA A 91 12.68 4.82 0.46
N GLU A 92 13.52 3.90 0.93
CA GLU A 92 14.93 3.81 0.55
C GLU A 92 15.10 3.44 -0.92
N SER A 93 14.34 2.43 -1.39
CA SER A 93 14.37 1.98 -2.78
C SER A 93 13.97 3.10 -3.74
N ARG A 94 13.03 3.97 -3.33
CA ARG A 94 12.69 5.17 -4.10
C ARG A 94 13.86 6.15 -4.19
N LEU A 95 14.53 6.45 -3.08
CA LEU A 95 15.69 7.36 -3.08
C LEU A 95 16.81 6.84 -3.98
N VAL A 96 17.12 5.55 -3.88
CA VAL A 96 18.10 4.88 -4.73
C VAL A 96 17.67 4.91 -6.20
N SER A 97 16.40 4.61 -6.48
CA SER A 97 15.86 4.62 -7.86
C SER A 97 15.88 6.01 -8.48
N HIS A 98 15.47 7.04 -7.73
CA HIS A 98 15.49 8.43 -8.17
C HIS A 98 16.92 8.85 -8.52
N GLU A 99 17.88 8.58 -7.63
CA GLU A 99 19.28 8.93 -7.89
C GLU A 99 19.88 8.13 -9.06
N ALA A 100 19.56 6.83 -9.17
CA ALA A 100 20.02 6.00 -10.28
C ALA A 100 19.45 6.46 -11.63
N GLN A 101 18.23 7.00 -11.66
CA GLN A 101 17.55 7.48 -12.86
C GLN A 101 17.99 8.90 -13.25
N HIS A 102 18.04 9.84 -12.31
CA HIS A 102 18.29 11.26 -12.58
C HIS A 102 19.75 11.69 -12.41
N HIS A 103 20.55 10.92 -11.67
CA HIS A 103 21.95 11.24 -11.35
C HIS A 103 22.87 10.01 -11.53
N SER A 104 22.67 9.27 -12.61
CA SER A 104 23.31 7.98 -12.88
C SER A 104 24.84 7.99 -12.73
N GLU A 105 25.52 9.02 -13.22
CA GLU A 105 26.99 9.13 -13.11
C GLU A 105 27.47 9.42 -11.68
N ARG A 106 26.74 10.25 -10.93
CA ARG A 106 27.01 10.48 -9.50
C ARG A 106 26.78 9.20 -8.69
N PHE A 107 25.68 8.50 -8.98
CA PHE A 107 25.34 7.24 -8.36
C PHE A 107 26.43 6.18 -8.61
N LYS A 108 26.87 6.01 -9.87
CA LYS A 108 27.96 5.11 -10.25
C LYS A 108 29.26 5.45 -9.52
N LYS A 109 29.68 6.73 -9.52
CA LYS A 109 30.90 7.16 -8.81
C LYS A 109 30.84 6.88 -7.32
N ARG A 110 29.70 7.13 -6.66
CA ARG A 110 29.54 6.82 -5.24
C ARG A 110 29.64 5.32 -4.97
N LEU A 111 28.96 4.50 -5.77
CA LEU A 111 29.02 3.04 -5.68
C LEU A 111 30.45 2.52 -5.88
N GLN A 112 31.15 3.02 -6.90
CA GLN A 112 32.54 2.70 -7.16
C GLN A 112 33.45 3.10 -5.99
N GLY A 113 33.26 4.30 -5.43
CA GLY A 113 33.99 4.75 -4.25
C GLY A 113 33.76 3.86 -3.03
N GLN A 114 32.50 3.45 -2.77
CA GLN A 114 32.18 2.54 -1.67
C GLN A 114 32.74 1.13 -1.90
N LEU A 115 32.70 0.63 -3.14
CA LEU A 115 33.27 -0.67 -3.51
C LEU A 115 34.80 -0.67 -3.38
N ALA A 116 35.47 0.44 -3.72
CA ALA A 116 36.92 0.59 -3.58
C ALA A 116 37.40 0.53 -2.12
N LEU A 117 36.55 0.88 -1.16
CA LEU A 117 36.86 0.81 0.28
C LEU A 117 36.76 -0.61 0.87
N VAL A 118 36.33 -1.60 0.08
CA VAL A 118 36.08 -2.97 0.55
C VAL A 118 36.98 -3.94 -0.23
N SER A 119 37.88 -4.63 0.47
CA SER A 119 38.70 -5.69 -0.14
C SER A 119 37.81 -6.76 -0.78
N GLU A 120 38.24 -7.35 -1.89
CA GLU A 120 37.48 -8.37 -2.61
C GLU A 120 37.08 -9.56 -1.73
N GLY A 121 37.99 -10.02 -0.84
CA GLY A 121 37.70 -11.10 0.12
C GLY A 121 36.59 -10.74 1.12
N ARG A 122 36.58 -9.50 1.63
CA ARG A 122 35.53 -8.98 2.50
C ARG A 122 34.20 -8.84 1.76
N LEU A 123 34.22 -8.36 0.52
CA LEU A 123 33.03 -8.25 -0.32
C LEU A 123 32.41 -9.62 -0.60
N ARG A 124 33.22 -10.61 -1.04
CA ARG A 124 32.77 -12.00 -1.24
C ARG A 124 32.22 -12.63 0.05
N ARG A 125 32.77 -12.29 1.21
CA ARG A 125 32.25 -12.76 2.51
C ARG A 125 30.90 -12.11 2.84
N LEU A 126 30.80 -10.78 2.71
CA LEU A 126 29.56 -10.04 2.94
C LEU A 126 28.43 -10.52 2.02
N LEU A 127 28.72 -10.71 0.73
CA LEU A 127 27.76 -11.26 -0.22
C LEU A 127 27.32 -12.66 0.17
N ARG A 128 28.24 -13.58 0.49
CA ARG A 128 27.88 -14.95 0.92
C ARG A 128 27.03 -14.97 2.19
N VAL A 129 27.34 -14.12 3.17
CA VAL A 129 26.56 -14.00 4.41
C VAL A 129 25.18 -13.42 4.10
N GLY A 130 25.12 -12.35 3.29
CA GLY A 130 23.88 -11.74 2.83
C GLY A 130 22.98 -12.72 2.09
N PHE A 131 23.52 -13.48 1.13
CA PHE A 131 22.77 -14.50 0.39
C PHE A 131 22.20 -15.59 1.31
N ARG A 132 23.00 -16.10 2.26
CA ARG A 132 22.51 -17.09 3.23
C ARG A 132 21.40 -16.52 4.10
N GLN A 133 21.57 -15.29 4.59
CA GLN A 133 20.57 -14.62 5.41
C GLN A 133 19.29 -14.39 4.62
N ALA A 134 19.37 -13.90 3.38
CA ALA A 134 18.22 -13.71 2.51
C ALA A 134 17.46 -15.02 2.26
N HIS A 135 18.16 -16.13 1.99
CA HIS A 135 17.52 -17.45 1.83
C HIS A 135 16.85 -17.93 3.12
N LYS A 136 17.49 -17.71 4.28
CA LYS A 136 16.91 -18.04 5.59
C LYS A 136 15.64 -17.22 5.86
N SER A 137 15.69 -15.91 5.59
CA SER A 137 14.53 -15.02 5.72
C SER A 137 13.41 -15.40 4.77
N TYR A 138 13.73 -15.77 3.52
CA TYR A 138 12.73 -16.22 2.56
C TYR A 138 12.08 -17.53 2.95
N LYS A 139 12.88 -18.48 3.46
CA LYS A 139 12.40 -19.74 4.03
C LYS A 139 11.37 -19.48 5.13
N ARG A 140 11.71 -18.59 6.08
CA ARG A 140 10.81 -18.19 7.16
C ARG A 140 9.54 -17.52 6.63
N HIS A 141 9.66 -16.62 5.66
CA HIS A 141 8.50 -16.00 5.00
C HIS A 141 7.57 -17.06 4.39
N LEU A 142 8.08 -18.06 3.69
CA LEU A 142 7.25 -19.14 3.14
C LEU A 142 6.58 -19.99 4.24
N GLU A 143 7.21 -20.14 5.40
CA GLU A 143 6.61 -20.78 6.58
C GLU A 143 5.47 -19.92 7.16
N GLU A 144 5.64 -18.60 7.23
CA GLU A 144 4.60 -17.64 7.63
C GLU A 144 3.41 -17.67 6.68
N VAL A 145 3.65 -17.65 5.36
CA VAL A 145 2.59 -17.79 4.34
C VAL A 145 1.83 -19.10 4.52
N ALA A 146 2.54 -20.22 4.71
CA ALA A 146 1.90 -21.51 4.94
C ALA A 146 1.06 -21.54 6.23
N ALA A 147 1.52 -20.88 7.30
CA ALA A 147 0.80 -20.78 8.56
C ALA A 147 -0.48 -19.96 8.43
N GLU A 148 -0.42 -18.82 7.74
CA GLU A 148 -1.58 -17.96 7.44
C GLU A 148 -2.62 -18.71 6.60
N ILE A 149 -2.17 -19.44 5.58
CA ILE A 149 -3.02 -20.27 4.74
C ILE A 149 -3.73 -21.38 5.53
N ALA A 150 -3.05 -21.99 6.49
CA ALA A 150 -3.63 -23.06 7.32
C ALA A 150 -4.69 -22.56 8.32
N GLY A 151 -5.01 -21.26 8.31
CA GLY A 151 -6.00 -20.66 9.19
C GLY A 151 -5.61 -20.74 10.67
N ARG A 152 -4.33 -20.98 10.98
CA ARG A 152 -3.84 -20.88 12.36
C ARG A 152 -3.94 -19.41 12.73
N PRO A 153 -4.88 -19.02 13.62
CA PRO A 153 -5.04 -17.64 13.96
C PRO A 153 -3.73 -17.22 14.63
N ALA A 154 -3.12 -16.15 14.12
CA ALA A 154 -2.31 -15.33 15.00
C ALA A 154 -3.31 -14.69 15.99
N ASP A 155 -3.76 -15.43 17.01
CA ASP A 155 -4.73 -14.94 18.02
C ASP A 155 -4.24 -13.66 18.73
N GLU A 156 -2.98 -13.28 18.52
CA GLU A 156 -2.39 -12.01 18.95
C GLU A 156 -2.65 -10.83 17.99
N ASP A 157 -3.24 -11.00 16.79
CA ASP A 157 -3.28 -9.97 15.74
C ASP A 157 -4.25 -8.82 16.03
N LEU A 158 -5.45 -9.07 16.57
CA LEU A 158 -6.44 -7.99 16.75
C LEU A 158 -6.10 -7.03 17.90
N SER A 159 -5.68 -7.56 19.05
CA SER A 159 -5.23 -6.72 20.18
C SER A 159 -4.02 -5.88 19.77
N ARG A 160 -3.13 -6.44 18.96
CA ARG A 160 -1.95 -5.76 18.41
C ARG A 160 -2.32 -4.72 17.36
N VAL A 161 -3.20 -5.04 16.40
CA VAL A 161 -3.71 -4.03 15.45
C VAL A 161 -4.35 -2.87 16.20
N GLY A 162 -5.10 -3.15 17.26
CA GLY A 162 -5.64 -2.14 18.19
C GLY A 162 -4.56 -1.25 18.80
N GLU A 163 -3.46 -1.82 19.28
CA GLU A 163 -2.33 -1.06 19.83
C GLU A 163 -1.67 -0.16 18.76
N SER A 164 -1.42 -0.67 17.55
CA SER A 164 -0.89 0.13 16.44
C SER A 164 -1.84 1.28 16.09
N LEU A 165 -3.15 1.02 16.05
CA LEU A 165 -4.18 2.03 15.78
C LEU A 165 -4.19 3.13 16.84
N ALA A 166 -4.00 2.77 18.12
CA ALA A 166 -3.97 3.71 19.23
C ALA A 166 -2.70 4.57 19.28
N THR A 167 -1.56 4.04 18.83
CA THR A 167 -0.22 4.65 19.04
C THR A 167 0.40 5.27 17.79
N VAL A 168 -0.05 4.90 16.59
CA VAL A 168 0.50 5.37 15.31
C VAL A 168 -0.58 6.10 14.51
N PRO A 169 -0.72 7.43 14.64
CA PRO A 169 -1.74 8.21 13.94
C PRO A 169 -1.70 8.02 12.42
N GLU A 170 -0.50 7.88 11.85
CA GLU A 170 -0.31 7.61 10.42
C GLU A 170 -0.91 6.27 9.98
N PHE A 171 -0.92 5.25 10.84
CA PHE A 171 -1.54 3.97 10.55
C PHE A 171 -3.07 4.08 10.52
N TYR A 172 -3.63 4.79 11.50
CA TYR A 172 -5.05 5.06 11.52
C TYR A 172 -5.49 5.90 10.29
N PHE A 173 -4.74 6.95 9.97
CA PHE A 173 -4.99 7.79 8.79
C PHE A 173 -4.86 7.01 7.47
N LEU A 174 -3.85 6.13 7.36
CA LEU A 174 -3.66 5.24 6.21
C LEU A 174 -4.91 4.39 5.97
N LEU A 175 -5.46 3.78 7.01
CA LEU A 175 -6.61 2.87 6.90
C LEU A 175 -7.94 3.61 6.72
N ARG A 176 -8.14 4.76 7.39
CA ARG A 176 -9.41 5.50 7.35
C ARG A 176 -9.56 6.40 6.13
N VAL A 177 -8.47 7.05 5.70
CA VAL A 177 -8.53 8.05 4.64
C VAL A 177 -7.80 7.56 3.40
N TRP A 178 -6.54 7.14 3.58
CA TRP A 178 -5.62 7.02 2.46
C TRP A 178 -5.95 5.85 1.52
N LEU A 179 -6.12 4.66 2.10
CA LEU A 179 -6.52 3.46 1.37
C LEU A 179 -7.93 3.58 0.78
N PRO A 180 -8.96 4.02 1.54
CA PRO A 180 -10.28 4.29 0.96
C PRO A 180 -10.28 5.32 -0.19
N CYS A 181 -9.54 6.43 -0.10
CA CYS A 181 -9.40 7.37 -1.23
C CYS A 181 -8.91 6.66 -2.51
N LEU A 182 -7.94 5.76 -2.36
CA LEU A 182 -7.39 5.00 -3.47
C LEU A 182 -8.38 3.99 -4.05
N PHE A 183 -9.03 3.20 -3.21
CA PHE A 183 -9.84 2.07 -3.66
C PHE A 183 -11.27 2.48 -4.05
N GLU A 184 -11.86 3.46 -3.36
CA GLU A 184 -13.25 3.91 -3.61
C GLU A 184 -13.31 4.98 -4.69
N TYR A 185 -12.35 5.90 -4.70
CA TYR A 185 -12.39 7.10 -5.54
C TYR A 185 -11.26 7.17 -6.56
N CYS A 186 -10.36 6.16 -6.59
CA CYS A 186 -9.23 6.12 -7.51
C CYS A 186 -8.39 7.41 -7.49
N THR A 187 -8.27 8.06 -6.33
CA THR A 187 -7.59 9.36 -6.15
C THR A 187 -6.77 9.38 -4.87
N PHE A 188 -5.94 10.41 -4.68
CA PHE A 188 -5.16 10.58 -3.46
C PHE A 188 -5.83 11.55 -2.51
N PRO A 189 -5.67 11.37 -1.18
CA PRO A 189 -6.24 12.31 -0.21
C PRO A 189 -5.82 13.75 -0.47
N GLY A 190 -4.55 14.00 -0.79
CA GLY A 190 -4.05 15.36 -1.04
C GLY A 190 -4.67 16.02 -2.28
N GLU A 191 -4.94 15.23 -3.33
CA GLU A 191 -5.59 15.73 -4.56
C GLU A 191 -7.07 16.01 -4.31
N LEU A 192 -7.76 15.08 -3.63
CA LEU A 192 -9.15 15.24 -3.25
C LEU A 192 -9.34 16.46 -2.34
N LEU A 193 -8.45 16.65 -1.36
CA LEU A 193 -8.42 17.85 -0.50
C LEU A 193 -8.14 19.13 -1.29
N ARG A 194 -7.31 19.07 -2.32
CA ARG A 194 -7.05 20.22 -3.20
C ARG A 194 -8.30 20.64 -3.96
N GLN A 195 -9.02 19.66 -4.54
CA GLN A 195 -10.28 19.89 -5.25
C GLN A 195 -11.34 20.45 -4.31
N ALA A 196 -11.49 19.85 -3.12
CA ALA A 196 -12.44 20.31 -2.11
C ALA A 196 -12.17 21.76 -1.66
N ARG A 197 -10.90 22.15 -1.50
CA ARG A 197 -10.52 23.55 -1.20
C ARG A 197 -10.89 24.56 -2.28
N GLN A 198 -11.12 24.10 -3.51
CA GLN A 198 -11.57 24.94 -4.62
C GLN A 198 -13.10 25.04 -4.70
N GLY A 199 -13.81 24.43 -3.75
CA GLY A 199 -15.27 24.42 -3.72
C GLY A 199 -15.92 23.33 -4.58
N ASP A 200 -15.15 22.34 -5.02
CA ASP A 200 -15.68 21.15 -5.69
C ASP A 200 -16.54 20.34 -4.70
N GLU A 201 -17.85 20.40 -4.89
CA GLU A 201 -18.84 19.78 -4.02
C GLU A 201 -18.73 18.25 -3.98
N ASP A 202 -18.43 17.61 -5.12
CA ASP A 202 -18.24 16.17 -5.21
C ASP A 202 -16.97 15.74 -4.44
N ALA A 203 -15.90 16.54 -4.51
CA ALA A 203 -14.70 16.30 -3.71
C ALA A 203 -14.94 16.50 -2.20
N ILE A 204 -15.74 17.51 -1.82
CA ILE A 204 -16.12 17.76 -0.42
C ILE A 204 -16.96 16.61 0.11
N GLU A 205 -17.99 16.18 -0.63
CA GLU A 205 -18.82 15.03 -0.26
C GLU A 205 -17.97 13.77 -0.06
N LYS A 206 -17.09 13.46 -1.02
CA LYS A 206 -16.20 12.30 -0.94
C LYS A 206 -15.28 12.35 0.27
N LEU A 207 -14.71 13.51 0.61
CA LEU A 207 -13.88 13.66 1.80
C LEU A 207 -14.67 13.48 3.07
N LEU A 208 -15.83 14.13 3.20
CA LEU A 208 -16.60 14.10 4.44
C LEU A 208 -17.15 12.70 4.72
N ARG A 209 -17.49 11.92 3.68
CA ARG A 209 -17.83 10.49 3.82
C ARG A 209 -16.67 9.60 4.30
N LEU A 210 -15.43 10.05 4.15
CA LEU A 210 -14.22 9.34 4.59
C LEU A 210 -13.72 9.82 5.96
N ASP A 211 -13.74 11.14 6.14
CA ASP A 211 -13.12 11.86 7.24
C ASP A 211 -13.95 13.10 7.57
N ASP A 212 -14.76 13.00 8.62
CA ASP A 212 -15.56 14.10 9.12
C ASP A 212 -14.68 15.27 9.61
N LEU A 213 -13.44 15.01 10.02
CA LEU A 213 -12.49 16.07 10.41
C LEU A 213 -12.06 16.96 9.24
N ALA A 214 -12.27 16.54 7.99
CA ALA A 214 -12.02 17.38 6.82
C ALA A 214 -12.84 18.68 6.85
N ILE A 215 -13.97 18.71 7.57
CA ILE A 215 -14.78 19.93 7.75
C ILE A 215 -14.01 21.07 8.42
N HIS A 216 -12.94 20.76 9.14
CA HIS A 216 -12.08 21.74 9.81
C HIS A 216 -11.02 22.36 8.88
N ASP A 217 -10.90 21.88 7.63
CA ASP A 217 -10.01 22.51 6.65
C ASP A 217 -10.51 23.92 6.29
N ARG A 218 -9.61 24.90 6.29
CA ARG A 218 -9.96 26.31 6.02
C ARG A 218 -10.67 26.52 4.69
N GLY A 219 -10.31 25.79 3.63
CA GLY A 219 -10.97 25.95 2.33
C GLY A 219 -12.38 25.36 2.33
N ILE A 220 -12.57 24.24 3.02
CA ILE A 220 -13.89 23.62 3.18
C ILE A 220 -14.76 24.50 4.09
N GLN A 221 -14.22 25.04 5.18
CA GLN A 221 -14.91 26.01 6.03
C GLN A 221 -15.32 27.27 5.26
N ALA A 222 -14.48 27.75 4.35
CA ALA A 222 -14.82 28.89 3.50
C ALA A 222 -15.98 28.56 2.55
N TRP A 223 -16.02 27.35 1.98
CA TRP A 223 -17.15 26.88 1.18
C TRP A 223 -18.44 26.78 2.00
N VAL A 224 -18.37 26.20 3.21
CA VAL A 224 -19.51 26.10 4.13
C VAL A 224 -20.03 27.49 4.52
N ASN A 225 -19.13 28.42 4.84
CA ASN A 225 -19.47 29.77 5.32
C ASN A 225 -19.62 30.81 4.20
N GLY A 226 -19.70 30.39 2.93
CA GLY A 226 -19.90 31.29 1.79
C GLY A 226 -21.17 32.14 1.92
N GLU A 227 -21.30 33.15 1.04
CA GLU A 227 -22.36 34.16 1.14
C GLU A 227 -23.77 33.57 1.00
N GLY A 228 -24.70 34.04 1.84
CA GLY A 228 -26.12 33.66 1.84
C GLY A 228 -26.53 32.74 2.99
N GLY A 229 -27.32 33.27 3.94
CA GLY A 229 -27.79 32.54 5.13
C GLY A 229 -28.48 31.19 4.82
N PRO A 230 -29.45 31.13 3.89
CA PRO A 230 -30.12 29.87 3.52
C PRO A 230 -29.18 28.86 2.84
N GLN A 231 -28.27 29.34 1.99
CA GLN A 231 -27.32 28.48 1.26
C GLN A 231 -26.26 27.91 2.20
N ARG A 232 -25.78 28.71 3.16
CA ARG A 232 -24.92 28.25 4.26
C ARG A 232 -25.59 27.15 5.09
N LEU A 233 -26.86 27.32 5.46
CA LEU A 233 -27.61 26.31 6.21
C LEU A 233 -27.78 25.01 5.40
N ALA A 234 -28.06 25.10 4.11
CA ALA A 234 -28.12 23.94 3.21
C ALA A 234 -26.77 23.20 3.17
N ARG A 235 -25.66 23.91 2.93
CA ARG A 235 -24.30 23.33 2.90
C ARG A 235 -23.90 22.68 4.23
N LEU A 236 -24.26 23.28 5.36
CA LEU A 236 -24.06 22.68 6.69
C LEU A 236 -24.87 21.38 6.86
N GLY A 237 -26.12 21.38 6.39
CA GLY A 237 -26.98 20.20 6.37
C GLY A 237 -26.41 19.08 5.51
N ASP A 238 -25.95 19.41 4.31
CA ASP A 238 -25.33 18.47 3.39
C ASP A 238 -24.01 17.91 3.94
N ALA A 239 -23.13 18.77 4.48
CA ALA A 239 -21.89 18.34 5.10
C ALA A 239 -22.12 17.35 6.26
N SER A 240 -23.11 17.64 7.13
CA SER A 240 -23.49 16.75 8.24
C SER A 240 -24.03 15.42 7.73
N LYS A 241 -24.86 15.46 6.67
CA LYS A 241 -25.43 14.28 6.02
C LYS A 241 -24.37 13.43 5.33
N TRP A 242 -23.37 14.05 4.70
CA TRP A 242 -22.26 13.33 4.07
C TRP A 242 -21.35 12.69 5.12
N ALA A 243 -21.01 13.39 6.20
CA ALA A 243 -20.22 12.86 7.31
C ALA A 243 -20.88 11.66 8.00
N ALA A 244 -22.22 11.60 8.01
CA ALA A 244 -22.97 10.48 8.56
C ALA A 244 -23.07 9.27 7.61
N LYS A 245 -22.56 9.35 6.37
CA LYS A 245 -22.68 8.31 5.35
C LYS A 245 -21.33 7.68 5.04
N LEU A 246 -21.37 6.40 4.74
CA LEU A 246 -20.22 5.69 4.20
C LEU A 246 -19.84 6.19 2.79
N PRO A 247 -18.58 5.98 2.36
CA PRO A 247 -18.14 6.26 1.00
C PRO A 247 -19.08 5.61 -0.03
N ALA A 248 -19.41 6.34 -1.09
CA ALA A 248 -20.29 5.87 -2.16
C ALA A 248 -19.65 4.84 -3.10
N GLY A 249 -18.38 4.49 -2.90
CA GLY A 249 -17.66 3.53 -3.74
C GLY A 249 -18.09 2.08 -3.48
N GLN A 250 -17.61 1.17 -4.34
CA GLN A 250 -18.10 -0.21 -4.37
C GLN A 250 -17.56 -1.11 -3.24
N ASN A 251 -16.60 -0.65 -2.42
CA ASN A 251 -15.97 -1.34 -1.27
C ASN A 251 -15.94 -2.88 -1.36
N SER A 252 -15.63 -3.42 -2.54
CA SER A 252 -15.67 -4.85 -2.76
C SER A 252 -14.27 -5.42 -2.72
N ALA A 253 -14.13 -6.64 -2.21
CA ALA A 253 -12.87 -7.37 -2.21
C ALA A 253 -12.23 -7.38 -3.61
N TRP A 254 -13.05 -7.41 -4.65
CA TRP A 254 -12.63 -7.30 -6.06
C TRP A 254 -11.86 -6.01 -6.36
N HIS A 255 -12.38 -4.84 -5.98
CA HIS A 255 -11.70 -3.55 -6.23
C HIS A 255 -10.37 -3.47 -5.47
N PHE A 256 -10.31 -4.03 -4.27
CA PHE A 256 -9.07 -4.14 -3.51
C PHE A 256 -8.03 -5.00 -4.23
N LYS A 257 -8.42 -6.16 -4.78
CA LYS A 257 -7.53 -7.01 -5.59
C LYS A 257 -7.00 -6.29 -6.83
N GLN A 258 -7.86 -5.55 -7.54
CA GLN A 258 -7.43 -4.74 -8.69
C GLN A 258 -6.38 -3.70 -8.30
N CYS A 259 -6.56 -3.01 -7.18
CA CYS A 259 -5.64 -1.98 -6.76
C CYS A 259 -4.32 -2.54 -6.22
N VAL A 260 -4.36 -3.67 -5.50
CA VAL A 260 -3.16 -4.44 -5.14
C VAL A 260 -2.43 -4.93 -6.39
N GLY A 261 -3.17 -5.39 -7.42
CA GLY A 261 -2.57 -5.73 -8.70
C GLY A 261 -1.87 -4.54 -9.36
N GLY A 262 -2.47 -3.34 -9.28
CA GLY A 262 -1.83 -2.09 -9.68
C GLY A 262 -0.54 -1.79 -8.91
N LEU A 263 -0.53 -2.01 -7.58
CA LEU A 263 0.64 -1.81 -6.72
C LEU A 263 1.79 -2.73 -7.13
N ILE A 264 1.51 -4.03 -7.30
CA ILE A 264 2.50 -5.03 -7.73
C ILE A 264 3.07 -4.65 -9.10
N SER A 265 2.22 -4.22 -10.03
CA SER A 265 2.66 -3.77 -11.35
C SER A 265 3.58 -2.54 -11.27
N ALA A 266 3.25 -1.56 -10.43
CA ALA A 266 4.05 -0.34 -10.24
C ALA A 266 5.42 -0.66 -9.60
N MET A 267 5.40 -1.46 -8.53
CA MET A 267 6.62 -1.94 -7.88
C MET A 267 7.49 -2.76 -8.82
N SER A 268 6.88 -3.58 -9.68
CA SER A 268 7.62 -4.39 -10.64
C SER A 268 8.36 -3.55 -11.68
N GLN A 269 7.73 -2.47 -12.17
CA GLN A 269 8.34 -1.58 -13.16
C GLN A 269 9.48 -0.71 -12.59
N LYS A 270 9.47 -0.43 -11.30
CA LYS A 270 10.37 0.56 -10.68
C LYS A 270 11.33 -0.07 -9.67
N THR A 271 10.80 -0.70 -8.63
CA THR A 271 11.58 -1.24 -7.51
C THR A 271 12.18 -2.61 -7.83
N PHE A 272 11.37 -3.56 -8.33
CA PHE A 272 11.89 -4.91 -8.67
C PHE A 272 12.91 -4.80 -9.79
N TYR A 273 12.66 -3.93 -10.77
CA TYR A 273 13.61 -3.65 -11.85
C TYR A 273 15.01 -3.28 -11.36
N VAL A 274 15.13 -2.46 -10.30
CA VAL A 274 16.42 -2.07 -9.73
C VAL A 274 17.07 -3.21 -8.94
N LEU A 275 16.27 -3.94 -8.16
CA LEU A 275 16.74 -5.05 -7.33
C LEU A 275 17.19 -6.27 -8.17
N ASP A 276 16.56 -6.48 -9.32
CA ASP A 276 16.78 -7.65 -10.17
C ASP A 276 17.83 -7.40 -11.28
N ARG A 277 18.38 -6.17 -11.39
CA ARG A 277 19.30 -5.70 -12.46
C ARG A 277 20.68 -6.41 -12.54
N TRP A 278 20.97 -7.35 -11.64
CA TRP A 278 22.28 -8.01 -11.53
C TRP A 278 22.36 -9.35 -12.29
N GLY A 279 21.54 -9.56 -13.32
CA GLY A 279 21.70 -10.68 -14.26
C GLY A 279 20.43 -11.43 -14.66
N LEU A 280 19.27 -11.07 -14.11
CA LEU A 280 17.97 -11.55 -14.58
C LEU A 280 17.30 -10.37 -15.27
N LYS A 281 16.77 -10.52 -16.49
CA LYS A 281 15.89 -9.50 -17.07
C LYS A 281 14.58 -9.56 -16.28
N PRO A 282 14.27 -8.61 -15.38
CA PRO A 282 12.96 -8.62 -14.76
C PRO A 282 12.02 -8.01 -15.79
N THR A 283 11.42 -8.87 -16.63
CA THR A 283 10.28 -8.42 -17.42
C THR A 283 9.23 -7.96 -16.40
N PRO A 284 8.77 -6.69 -16.45
CA PRO A 284 7.78 -6.22 -15.51
C PRO A 284 6.60 -7.20 -15.44
N LEU A 285 6.07 -7.40 -14.24
CA LEU A 285 4.90 -8.24 -14.04
C LEU A 285 3.71 -7.59 -14.72
N GLU A 286 3.32 -8.18 -15.85
CA GLU A 286 2.12 -7.85 -16.58
C GLU A 286 0.90 -8.47 -15.93
N SER A 287 -0.28 -7.95 -16.27
CA SER A 287 -1.56 -8.32 -15.65
C SER A 287 -1.83 -9.82 -15.57
N PRO A 288 -1.52 -10.65 -16.59
CA PRO A 288 -1.71 -12.11 -16.50
C PRO A 288 -0.86 -12.74 -15.39
N ARG A 289 0.42 -12.35 -15.27
CA ARG A 289 1.32 -12.89 -14.23
C ARG A 289 0.88 -12.48 -12.83
N ILE A 290 0.29 -11.30 -12.69
CA ILE A 290 -0.27 -10.84 -11.41
C ILE A 290 -1.54 -11.62 -11.06
N MET A 291 -2.40 -11.91 -12.05
CA MET A 291 -3.57 -12.77 -11.86
C MET A 291 -3.15 -14.18 -11.44
N ASP A 292 -2.12 -14.74 -12.08
CA ASP A 292 -1.56 -16.06 -11.73
C ASP A 292 -1.07 -16.13 -10.27
N LEU A 293 -0.62 -15.02 -9.69
CA LEU A 293 -0.23 -14.96 -8.29
C LEU A 293 -1.43 -15.08 -7.35
N PHE A 294 -2.54 -14.42 -7.67
CA PHE A 294 -3.78 -14.58 -6.90
C PHE A 294 -4.30 -16.02 -6.99
N ASP A 295 -4.26 -16.61 -8.19
CA ASP A 295 -4.64 -18.01 -8.37
C ASP A 295 -3.68 -18.97 -7.65
N ALA A 296 -2.38 -18.67 -7.64
CA ALA A 296 -1.39 -19.45 -6.89
C ALA A 296 -1.70 -19.43 -5.38
N LEU A 297 -2.02 -18.27 -4.81
CA LEU A 297 -2.43 -18.18 -3.42
C LEU A 297 -3.73 -18.94 -3.16
N TYR A 298 -4.72 -18.81 -4.04
CA TYR A 298 -5.98 -19.54 -3.93
C TYR A 298 -5.78 -21.06 -3.92
N ARG A 299 -4.97 -21.59 -4.84
CA ARG A 299 -4.63 -23.03 -4.89
C ARG A 299 -3.92 -23.52 -3.63
N ASP A 300 -3.07 -22.67 -3.04
CA ASP A 300 -2.43 -23.01 -1.78
C ASP A 300 -3.44 -23.04 -0.62
N ARG A 301 -4.47 -22.18 -0.63
CA ARG A 301 -5.56 -22.13 0.37
C ARG A 301 -6.51 -23.32 0.32
N GLU A 302 -7.03 -23.66 -0.85
CA GLU A 302 -7.98 -24.78 -0.98
C GLU A 302 -7.32 -26.15 -0.77
N GLY A 303 -5.99 -26.17 -0.75
CA GLY A 303 -5.22 -27.40 -0.96
C GLY A 303 -5.48 -27.95 -2.37
N ARG A 304 -4.64 -28.87 -2.83
CA ARG A 304 -4.79 -29.50 -4.16
C ARG A 304 -6.05 -30.39 -4.31
N LYS A 305 -7.04 -30.23 -3.43
CA LYS A 305 -8.25 -31.07 -3.32
C LYS A 305 -9.44 -30.55 -4.14
N GLN A 306 -9.45 -29.30 -4.59
CA GLN A 306 -10.45 -28.82 -5.53
C GLN A 306 -9.90 -28.78 -6.96
N ALA A 307 -10.70 -29.21 -7.93
CA ALA A 307 -10.40 -29.13 -9.37
C ALA A 307 -10.40 -27.68 -9.90
N VAL A 308 -10.80 -26.72 -9.07
CA VAL A 308 -10.87 -25.30 -9.43
C VAL A 308 -9.46 -24.71 -9.37
N MET A 309 -8.83 -24.60 -10.54
CA MET A 309 -7.48 -24.03 -10.69
C MET A 309 -7.44 -22.51 -10.68
N THR A 310 -8.58 -21.82 -10.60
CA THR A 310 -8.70 -20.36 -10.69
C THR A 310 -9.50 -19.85 -9.51
N ALA A 311 -9.12 -18.72 -8.90
CA ALA A 311 -9.93 -18.20 -7.80
C ALA A 311 -11.35 -17.86 -8.32
N PRO A 312 -12.42 -18.07 -7.53
CA PRO A 312 -13.80 -17.79 -7.95
C PRO A 312 -13.97 -16.37 -8.51
N ASP A 313 -13.31 -15.40 -7.88
CA ASP A 313 -13.29 -14.00 -8.30
C ASP A 313 -12.70 -13.76 -9.70
N PHE A 314 -11.92 -14.70 -10.24
CA PHE A 314 -11.27 -14.62 -11.56
C PHE A 314 -11.89 -15.58 -12.60
N ALA A 315 -12.79 -16.47 -12.21
CA ALA A 315 -13.33 -17.52 -13.08
C ALA A 315 -14.07 -16.96 -14.32
N GLU A 316 -14.72 -15.81 -14.19
CA GLU A 316 -15.50 -15.15 -15.24
C GLU A 316 -14.91 -13.79 -15.67
N VAL A 317 -13.71 -13.46 -15.21
CA VAL A 317 -13.13 -12.14 -15.46
C VAL A 317 -12.58 -12.06 -16.87
N ASN A 318 -13.06 -11.06 -17.63
CA ASN A 318 -12.44 -10.70 -18.90
C ASN A 318 -10.98 -10.20 -18.67
N PRO A 319 -9.96 -10.86 -19.26
CA PRO A 319 -8.56 -10.49 -19.08
C PRO A 319 -8.23 -9.03 -19.47
N GLU A 320 -8.91 -8.48 -20.47
CA GLU A 320 -8.74 -7.07 -20.85
C GLU A 320 -9.27 -6.12 -19.79
N SER A 321 -10.40 -6.46 -19.17
CA SER A 321 -10.97 -5.67 -18.08
C SER A 321 -10.03 -5.65 -16.88
N TRP A 322 -9.47 -6.81 -16.52
CA TRP A 322 -8.42 -6.91 -15.51
C TRP A 322 -7.19 -6.07 -15.87
N ALA A 323 -6.69 -6.19 -17.11
CA ALA A 323 -5.52 -5.45 -17.55
C ALA A 323 -5.73 -3.93 -17.50
N LYS A 324 -6.89 -3.44 -17.92
CA LYS A 324 -7.27 -2.02 -17.81
C LYS A 324 -7.33 -1.57 -16.35
N ALA A 325 -7.90 -2.38 -15.47
CA ALA A 325 -7.98 -2.07 -14.04
C ALA A 325 -6.58 -2.00 -13.40
N VAL A 326 -5.73 -3.00 -13.63
CA VAL A 326 -4.33 -3.03 -13.16
C VAL A 326 -3.58 -1.81 -13.68
N GLN A 327 -3.71 -1.47 -14.97
CA GLN A 327 -3.06 -0.30 -15.54
C GLN A 327 -3.53 1.01 -14.90
N ARG A 328 -4.84 1.15 -14.65
CA ARG A 328 -5.43 2.33 -14.00
C ARG A 328 -4.84 2.52 -12.60
N TYR A 329 -4.85 1.49 -11.77
CA TYR A 329 -4.29 1.56 -10.42
C TYR A 329 -2.77 1.69 -10.41
N ARG A 330 -2.06 1.04 -11.35
CA ARG A 330 -0.62 1.22 -11.52
C ARG A 330 -0.25 2.68 -11.72
N LYS A 331 -0.93 3.39 -12.62
CA LYS A 331 -0.71 4.83 -12.84
C LYS A 331 -0.90 5.64 -11.56
N GLN A 332 -1.83 5.23 -10.69
CA GLN A 332 -2.02 5.88 -9.40
C GLN A 332 -0.86 5.58 -8.46
N TRP A 333 -0.49 4.32 -8.28
CA TRP A 333 0.66 3.94 -7.47
C TRP A 333 1.98 4.55 -7.96
N ASP A 334 2.16 4.67 -9.27
CA ASP A 334 3.33 5.32 -9.87
C ASP A 334 3.45 6.78 -9.43
N ARG A 335 2.33 7.52 -9.50
CA ARG A 335 2.27 8.90 -9.03
C ARG A 335 2.58 9.02 -7.54
N LEU A 336 2.15 8.06 -6.73
CA LEU A 336 2.33 8.10 -5.28
C LEU A 336 3.73 7.74 -4.82
N LEU A 337 4.21 6.60 -5.31
CA LEU A 337 5.40 5.96 -4.80
C LEU A 337 6.63 6.51 -5.50
N PHE A 338 6.51 6.99 -6.75
CA PHE A 338 7.66 7.24 -7.59
C PHE A 338 7.68 8.63 -8.25
N ALA A 339 6.58 9.40 -8.25
CA ALA A 339 6.64 10.78 -8.73
C ALA A 339 7.15 11.75 -7.65
N ASP A 340 7.77 12.84 -8.10
CA ASP A 340 8.17 13.98 -7.26
C ASP A 340 6.96 14.85 -6.91
N LEU A 341 5.96 14.25 -6.25
CA LEU A 341 4.92 15.04 -5.61
C LEU A 341 5.56 15.82 -4.45
N PRO A 342 5.43 17.15 -4.41
CA PRO A 342 6.00 17.95 -3.34
C PRO A 342 5.32 17.59 -2.01
N ASP A 343 6.08 16.98 -1.10
CA ASP A 343 5.68 16.87 0.30
C ASP A 343 5.82 18.26 0.93
N LYS A 344 4.69 18.85 1.31
CA LYS A 344 4.72 20.03 2.17
C LYS A 344 4.76 19.50 3.61
N THR A 345 5.95 19.23 4.12
CA THR A 345 6.14 19.15 5.57
C THR A 345 5.60 20.45 6.16
N SER A 346 4.71 20.34 7.14
CA SER A 346 4.28 21.46 7.97
C SER A 346 5.54 22.19 8.47
N ARG A 347 5.91 23.27 7.79
CA ARG A 347 6.87 24.23 8.34
C ARG A 347 6.12 24.87 9.51
N GLY A 348 6.70 24.74 10.70
CA GLY A 348 6.27 25.44 11.90
C GLY A 348 6.29 26.94 11.71
#